data_AF-A0AA43CBY9-F1
#
_entry.id   AF-A0AA43CBY9-F1
#
_cell.length_a   1.000
_cell.length_b   1.000
_cell.length_c   1.000
_cell.angle_alpha   90.00
_cell.angle_beta   90.00
_cell.angle_gamma   90.00
#
_symmetry.space_group_name_H-M   'P 1'
#
loop_
_entity.id
_entity.type
_entity.pdbx_description
1 polymer ?
#
loop_
_entity_poly.entity_id
_entity_poly.type
_entity_poly.pdbx_seq_one_letter_code
_entity_poly.pdbx_strand_id
1 'polypeptide(L)'
;MMRTTTARLSIALCTSLLLWPLAARAEAIPVELRQTENGWQLLRGGKPYFIRGAGGDAPLDQLAAAGANSVRTWGADDLDARLDEAHALGLSVTVGIWLGHERHGFDYNDEAQVAEQMERARQAVLRYKDHPAVLMWGIGNEMEGFESGDNPVIWKAVNDVAAMAKELDPNHPTMTVTAELGGTRIQRVNNAPAIDIHGINSYGGALSLAERYRAGGGTKPYILTEFGPPGTWESAKSAWGAPYELTSTEKAAFYRRSYERGVTGAPGLALGSYVFTWGSKMEATPTWYGMFLPDGARLGAVDVMTELWSGSPPTNLVPTVEPLVIEGEPRLDPGDEVRVRAVITDPEGAAIRVRWVLRRESGEYTTGGDFRPVPPEVEGAVLEGRASGARLRMPRDPGPYRLFLYAYDAAGSAATANVPLLVKGKVRTSMPFYVYKDGFEGMPWVPSGWMGSIDALTLDGDHADNCHEGSACIEMLYTGEFGWVGVAWQHPPNNWGDVEGGFDLTGAKELELWARGEYGGERINIGVGLLEADKAHPDSAKKTVEGIVLTRDWKRYRIKVKRLDLSSIKTGFVITLRGKRVPVTVYLDNIRFVR
;
A
#
# COMPACT_ATOMS: atom_id res chain seq x y z
N MET A 1 -5.14 98.76 -35.34
CA MET A 1 -5.03 97.41 -35.92
C MET A 1 -3.74 96.79 -35.41
N MET A 2 -3.72 95.47 -35.15
CA MET A 2 -2.62 94.66 -34.61
C MET A 2 -2.34 94.76 -33.10
N ARG A 3 -2.65 93.66 -32.39
CA ARG A 3 -1.91 93.25 -31.20
C ARG A 3 -1.65 91.75 -31.27
N THR A 4 -0.36 91.43 -31.22
CA THR A 4 0.26 90.14 -30.92
C THR A 4 0.00 89.75 -29.47
N THR A 5 -0.15 88.45 -29.19
CA THR A 5 0.13 87.89 -27.86
C THR A 5 0.56 86.42 -27.96
N THR A 6 1.62 86.12 -27.23
CA THR A 6 2.45 84.92 -27.20
C THR A 6 1.77 83.75 -26.48
N ALA A 7 1.88 82.55 -27.04
CA ALA A 7 1.44 81.30 -26.41
C ALA A 7 2.55 80.73 -25.49
N ARG A 8 2.16 80.23 -24.31
CA ARG A 8 3.00 79.39 -23.44
C ARG A 8 2.45 77.96 -23.44
N LEU A 9 3.37 77.02 -23.62
CA LEU A 9 3.17 75.57 -23.61
C LEU A 9 3.14 75.07 -22.16
N SER A 10 2.19 74.20 -21.82
CA SER A 10 2.22 73.42 -20.57
C SER A 10 2.04 71.95 -20.91
N ILE A 11 3.07 71.15 -20.61
CA ILE A 11 3.08 69.70 -20.77
C ILE A 11 2.53 69.10 -19.46
N ALA A 12 1.41 68.38 -19.54
CA ALA A 12 0.88 67.59 -18.45
C ALA A 12 1.34 66.13 -18.63
N LEU A 13 2.07 65.61 -17.66
CA LEU A 13 2.55 64.23 -17.61
C LEU A 13 1.47 63.37 -16.92
N CYS A 14 0.76 62.51 -17.67
CA CYS A 14 -0.13 61.51 -17.10
C CYS A 14 0.67 60.26 -16.70
N THR A 15 0.85 60.03 -15.41
CA THR A 15 1.36 58.77 -14.84
C THR A 15 0.20 57.80 -14.62
N SER A 16 0.13 56.76 -15.45
CA SER A 16 -0.73 55.59 -15.24
C SER A 16 -0.13 54.65 -14.20
N LEU A 17 -0.72 54.60 -13.01
CA LEU A 17 -0.40 53.61 -11.96
C LEU A 17 -1.03 52.26 -12.34
N LEU A 18 -0.19 51.31 -12.75
CA LEU A 18 -0.52 49.89 -12.83
C LEU A 18 -0.56 49.32 -11.41
N LEU A 19 -1.76 49.05 -10.89
CA LEU A 19 -1.96 48.24 -9.68
C LEU A 19 -1.79 46.76 -10.06
N TRP A 20 -0.63 46.19 -9.75
CA TRP A 20 -0.51 44.73 -9.69
C TRP A 20 -1.25 44.22 -8.44
N PRO A 21 -2.06 43.15 -8.54
CA PRO A 21 -2.61 42.51 -7.36
C PRO A 21 -1.44 41.92 -6.57
N LEU A 22 -1.25 42.37 -5.32
CA LEU A 22 -0.44 41.61 -4.38
C LEU A 22 -1.09 40.24 -4.24
N ALA A 23 -0.41 39.19 -4.69
CA ALA A 23 -0.72 37.84 -4.26
C ALA A 23 -0.63 37.84 -2.73
N ALA A 24 -1.76 37.71 -2.04
CA ALA A 24 -1.79 37.49 -0.61
C ALA A 24 -0.97 36.22 -0.35
N ARG A 25 0.17 36.35 0.35
CA ARG A 25 0.89 35.18 0.83
C ARG A 25 -0.05 34.46 1.80
N ALA A 26 -0.35 33.19 1.53
CA ALA A 26 -1.05 32.36 2.49
C ALA A 26 -0.25 32.36 3.79
N GLU A 27 -0.90 32.71 4.91
CA GLU A 27 -0.27 32.79 6.22
C GLU A 27 -0.65 31.54 7.03
N ALA A 28 0.30 31.03 7.82
CA ALA A 28 0.05 29.90 8.72
C ALA A 28 -1.17 30.17 9.62
N ILE A 29 -1.98 29.14 9.87
CA ILE A 29 -3.09 29.22 10.82
C ILE A 29 -2.61 28.57 12.12
N PRO A 30 -2.36 29.32 13.20
CA PRO A 30 -1.81 28.75 14.43
C PRO A 30 -2.69 27.64 15.02
N VAL A 31 -2.04 26.58 15.50
CA VAL A 31 -2.63 25.44 16.15
C VAL A 31 -2.08 25.31 17.56
N GLU A 32 -2.96 25.33 18.55
CA GLU A 32 -2.59 25.34 19.96
C GLU A 32 -3.21 24.15 20.70
N LEU A 33 -2.41 23.49 21.55
CA LEU A 33 -2.97 22.67 22.63
C LEU A 33 -3.26 23.53 23.84
N ARG A 34 -4.48 23.41 24.38
CA ARG A 34 -4.90 24.08 25.60
C ARG A 34 -5.43 23.08 26.60
N GLN A 35 -4.91 23.13 27.83
CA GLN A 35 -5.51 22.44 28.96
C GLN A 35 -6.64 23.30 29.53
N THR A 36 -7.82 22.71 29.69
CA THR A 36 -9.02 23.33 30.25
C THR A 36 -9.47 22.57 31.49
N GLU A 37 -10.49 23.08 32.19
CA GLU A 37 -11.13 22.37 33.31
C GLU A 37 -11.71 21.01 32.88
N ASN A 38 -12.06 20.86 31.60
CA ASN A 38 -12.62 19.64 31.02
C ASN A 38 -11.57 18.75 30.33
N GLY A 39 -10.28 19.04 30.51
CA GLY A 39 -9.16 18.33 29.87
C GLY A 39 -8.56 19.08 28.67
N TRP A 40 -7.86 18.35 27.82
CA TRP A 40 -7.15 18.89 26.64
C TRP A 40 -8.09 19.24 25.49
N GLN A 41 -7.80 20.34 24.81
CA GLN A 41 -8.48 20.79 23.60
C GLN A 41 -7.46 21.28 22.58
N LEU A 42 -7.66 20.91 21.31
CA LEU A 42 -6.91 21.45 20.18
C LEU A 42 -7.66 22.65 19.62
N LEU A 43 -6.95 23.73 19.36
CA LEU A 43 -7.47 24.95 18.74
C LEU A 43 -6.77 25.18 17.42
N ARG A 44 -7.51 25.63 16.40
CA ARG A 44 -6.95 26.10 15.12
C ARG A 44 -7.50 27.50 14.81
N GLY A 45 -6.62 28.48 14.67
CA GLY A 45 -6.99 29.89 14.56
C GLY A 45 -7.83 30.38 15.75
N GLY A 46 -7.51 29.89 16.95
CA GLY A 46 -8.22 30.22 18.20
C GLY A 46 -9.59 29.54 18.38
N LYS A 47 -10.02 28.68 17.46
CA LYS A 47 -11.32 27.97 17.53
C LYS A 47 -11.12 26.48 17.87
N PRO A 48 -12.01 25.88 18.68
CA PRO A 48 -12.01 24.43 18.92
C PRO A 48 -11.95 23.63 17.62
N TYR A 49 -11.03 22.67 17.57
CA TYR A 49 -10.78 21.85 16.41
C TYR A 49 -10.70 20.37 16.81
N PHE A 50 -11.77 19.62 16.55
CA PHE A 50 -11.78 18.17 16.75
C PHE A 50 -11.50 17.47 15.43
N ILE A 51 -10.54 16.54 15.43
CA ILE A 51 -10.05 15.92 14.21
C ILE A 51 -11.01 14.81 13.76
N ARG A 52 -11.65 15.03 12.61
CA ARG A 52 -12.46 14.06 11.87
C ARG A 52 -11.69 13.74 10.60
N GLY A 53 -10.69 12.88 10.72
CA GLY A 53 -9.73 12.68 9.63
C GLY A 53 -9.65 11.26 9.11
N ALA A 54 -8.89 11.13 8.02
CA ALA A 54 -8.50 9.85 7.47
C ALA A 54 -7.03 9.83 7.01
N GLY A 55 -6.44 8.64 6.95
CA GLY A 55 -5.20 8.38 6.23
C GLY A 55 -5.47 7.46 5.04
N GLY A 56 -4.85 7.71 3.89
CA GLY A 56 -5.04 6.94 2.66
C GLY A 56 -4.98 7.82 1.40
N ASP A 57 -5.22 7.18 0.26
CA ASP A 57 -4.96 7.74 -1.07
C ASP A 57 -6.22 7.94 -1.93
N ALA A 58 -7.41 7.63 -1.40
CA ALA A 58 -8.65 7.98 -2.11
C ALA A 58 -8.86 9.51 -2.14
N PRO A 59 -9.65 10.02 -3.13
CA PRO A 59 -9.78 11.45 -3.39
C PRO A 59 -10.20 12.29 -2.18
N LEU A 60 -9.59 13.46 -2.03
CA LEU A 60 -9.83 14.38 -0.91
C LEU A 60 -11.21 15.04 -1.00
N ASP A 61 -11.76 15.22 -2.20
CA ASP A 61 -13.09 15.78 -2.40
C ASP A 61 -14.18 14.86 -1.84
N GLN A 62 -14.04 13.55 -2.02
CA GLN A 62 -14.91 12.54 -1.41
C GLN A 62 -14.78 12.53 0.12
N LEU A 63 -13.54 12.70 0.63
CA LEU A 63 -13.29 12.79 2.07
C LEU A 63 -13.98 14.02 2.68
N ALA A 64 -13.83 15.19 2.06
CA ALA A 64 -14.51 16.41 2.47
C ALA A 64 -16.04 16.29 2.39
N ALA A 65 -16.56 15.68 1.32
CA ALA A 65 -18.00 15.43 1.14
C ALA A 65 -18.57 14.49 2.22
N ALA A 66 -17.77 13.57 2.77
CA ALA A 66 -18.16 12.72 3.90
C ALA A 66 -18.19 13.48 5.25
N GLY A 67 -17.82 14.77 5.29
CA GLY A 67 -17.82 15.59 6.49
C GLY A 67 -16.52 15.55 7.30
N ALA A 68 -15.46 14.94 6.76
CA ALA A 68 -14.13 15.01 7.34
C ALA A 68 -13.58 16.45 7.28
N ASN A 69 -12.60 16.74 8.14
CA ASN A 69 -11.92 18.04 8.16
C ASN A 69 -10.38 17.94 8.11
N SER A 70 -9.80 16.74 8.12
CA SER A 70 -8.35 16.57 8.13
C SER A 70 -7.89 15.31 7.40
N VAL A 71 -6.65 15.32 6.91
CA VAL A 71 -5.96 14.15 6.35
C VAL A 71 -4.60 13.96 7.03
N ARG A 72 -4.16 12.71 7.18
CA ARG A 72 -2.82 12.37 7.69
C ARG A 72 -1.96 11.83 6.56
N THR A 73 -0.69 12.24 6.58
CA THR A 73 0.38 11.72 5.70
C THR A 73 1.47 11.06 6.56
N TRP A 74 2.26 10.16 5.97
CA TRP A 74 3.39 9.50 6.66
C TRP A 74 4.75 10.15 6.35
N GLY A 75 4.87 10.79 5.19
CA GLY A 75 6.05 11.53 4.76
C GLY A 75 5.68 12.91 4.22
N ALA A 76 6.73 13.66 3.88
CA ALA A 76 6.62 15.04 3.40
C ALA A 76 7.03 15.21 1.93
N ASP A 77 7.16 14.10 1.21
CA ASP A 77 7.54 14.06 -0.20
C ASP A 77 6.38 14.60 -1.07
N ASP A 78 6.70 15.54 -1.96
CA ASP A 78 5.79 16.12 -2.96
C ASP A 78 4.41 16.59 -2.43
N LEU A 79 4.39 17.17 -1.22
CA LEU A 79 3.14 17.57 -0.56
C LEU A 79 2.52 18.86 -1.09
N ASP A 80 3.19 19.67 -1.91
CA ASP A 80 2.67 20.99 -2.32
C ASP A 80 1.26 20.90 -2.91
N ALA A 81 1.06 20.03 -3.90
CA ALA A 81 -0.24 19.86 -4.56
C ALA A 81 -1.31 19.31 -3.59
N ARG A 82 -0.93 18.38 -2.70
CA ARG A 82 -1.85 17.78 -1.74
C ARG A 82 -2.28 18.78 -0.66
N LEU A 83 -1.36 19.64 -0.22
CA LEU A 83 -1.62 20.71 0.73
C LEU A 83 -2.56 21.77 0.12
N ASP A 84 -2.30 22.19 -1.12
CA ASP A 84 -3.15 23.11 -1.87
C ASP A 84 -4.58 22.55 -2.05
N GLU A 85 -4.69 21.29 -2.47
CA GLU A 85 -5.98 20.60 -2.63
C GLU A 85 -6.73 20.50 -1.30
N ALA A 86 -6.04 20.06 -0.24
CA ALA A 86 -6.62 19.98 1.09
C ALA A 86 -7.12 21.37 1.53
N HIS A 87 -6.33 22.42 1.33
CA HIS A 87 -6.74 23.78 1.67
C HIS A 87 -7.99 24.23 0.90
N ALA A 88 -8.02 23.99 -0.41
CA ALA A 88 -9.14 24.34 -1.27
C ALA A 88 -10.45 23.65 -0.85
N LEU A 89 -10.35 22.44 -0.31
CA LEU A 89 -11.47 21.66 0.22
C LEU A 89 -11.80 21.95 1.70
N GLY A 90 -11.07 22.86 2.34
CA GLY A 90 -11.24 23.19 3.75
C GLY A 90 -10.71 22.13 4.72
N LEU A 91 -9.89 21.20 4.23
CA LEU A 91 -9.20 20.18 5.02
C LEU A 91 -7.89 20.73 5.59
N SER A 92 -7.49 20.19 6.74
CA SER A 92 -6.13 20.33 7.26
C SER A 92 -5.29 19.07 7.04
N VAL A 93 -3.98 19.15 7.23
CA VAL A 93 -3.04 18.06 7.02
C VAL A 93 -2.16 17.90 8.25
N THR A 94 -2.22 16.73 8.91
CA THR A 94 -1.11 16.29 9.75
C THR A 94 0.01 15.82 8.84
N VAL A 95 1.09 16.59 8.79
CA VAL A 95 2.25 16.32 7.91
C VAL A 95 3.16 15.32 8.58
N GLY A 96 3.32 14.14 7.98
CA GLY A 96 4.24 13.12 8.46
C GLY A 96 5.68 13.48 8.15
N ILE A 97 6.57 13.27 9.12
CA ILE A 97 8.02 13.28 8.94
C ILE A 97 8.48 11.84 9.13
N TRP A 98 8.71 11.16 8.01
CA TRP A 98 9.17 9.78 8.01
C TRP A 98 10.58 9.69 8.60
N LEU A 99 10.76 8.75 9.54
CA LEU A 99 12.06 8.44 10.13
C LEU A 99 12.45 7.02 9.74
N GLY A 100 13.75 6.78 9.59
CA GLY A 100 14.31 5.50 9.23
C GLY A 100 14.02 4.45 10.30
N HIS A 101 13.67 3.25 9.85
CA HIS A 101 13.44 2.09 10.70
C HIS A 101 14.64 1.14 10.66
N GLU A 102 15.02 0.59 11.81
CA GLU A 102 16.10 -0.41 11.92
C GLU A 102 15.85 -1.63 11.03
N ARG A 103 14.58 -2.06 10.91
CA ARG A 103 14.19 -3.17 10.02
C ARG A 103 14.43 -2.90 8.53
N HIS A 104 14.62 -1.64 8.13
CA HIS A 104 14.97 -1.24 6.77
C HIS A 104 16.46 -0.87 6.63
N GLY A 105 17.27 -1.19 7.64
CA GLY A 105 18.72 -0.97 7.63
C GLY A 105 19.18 0.38 8.19
N PHE A 106 18.31 1.17 8.81
CA PHE A 106 18.71 2.44 9.45
C PHE A 106 19.40 2.20 10.80
N ASP A 107 20.59 2.77 11.01
CA ASP A 107 21.32 2.65 12.28
C ASP A 107 21.29 3.97 13.07
N TYR A 108 20.61 3.98 14.21
CA TYR A 108 20.54 5.16 15.09
C TYR A 108 21.85 5.46 15.85
N ASN A 109 22.85 4.58 15.75
CA ASN A 109 24.21 4.85 16.25
C ASN A 109 25.13 5.42 15.17
N ASP A 110 24.70 5.45 13.90
CA ASP A 110 25.41 6.10 12.81
C ASP A 110 25.07 7.60 12.79
N GLU A 111 26.02 8.42 13.27
CA GLU A 111 25.86 9.88 13.34
C GLU A 111 25.58 10.52 11.98
N ALA A 112 26.11 9.96 10.89
CA ALA A 112 25.89 10.50 9.55
C ALA A 112 24.45 10.25 9.08
N GLN A 113 23.93 9.04 9.28
CA GLN A 113 22.54 8.71 8.94
C GLN A 113 21.55 9.54 9.76
N VAL A 114 21.80 9.70 11.07
CA VAL A 114 20.95 10.51 11.96
C VAL A 114 20.99 11.99 11.58
N ALA A 115 22.17 12.53 11.25
CA ALA A 115 22.31 13.92 10.81
C ALA A 115 21.61 14.18 9.46
N GLU A 116 21.72 13.25 8.51
CA GLU A 116 21.03 13.36 7.23
C GLU A 116 19.50 13.33 7.41
N GLN A 117 18.99 12.42 8.25
CA GLN A 117 17.58 12.38 8.62
C GLN A 117 17.10 13.68 9.26
N MET A 118 17.89 14.26 10.18
CA MET A 118 17.58 15.55 10.80
C MET A 118 17.47 16.65 9.75
N GLU A 119 18.40 16.72 8.80
CA GLU A 119 18.36 17.73 7.75
C GLU A 119 17.16 17.55 6.81
N ARG A 120 16.82 16.31 6.43
CA ARG A 120 15.59 16.04 5.65
C ARG A 120 14.33 16.51 6.38
N ALA A 121 14.22 16.22 7.67
CA ALA A 121 13.11 16.69 8.50
C ALA A 121 13.08 18.23 8.57
N ARG A 122 14.25 18.86 8.74
CA ARG A 122 14.40 20.33 8.80
C ARG A 122 13.90 21.01 7.52
N GLN A 123 14.26 20.46 6.36
CA GLN A 123 13.84 20.97 5.06
C GLN A 123 12.33 20.85 4.86
N ALA A 124 11.73 19.74 5.28
CA ALA A 124 10.28 19.57 5.24
C ALA A 124 9.55 20.62 6.09
N VAL A 125 10.03 20.87 7.32
CA VAL A 125 9.44 21.89 8.20
C VAL A 125 9.56 23.28 7.59
N LEU A 126 10.75 23.69 7.15
CA LEU A 126 10.94 25.00 6.53
C LEU A 126 10.09 25.21 5.30
N ARG A 127 9.87 24.16 4.49
CA ARG A 127 9.09 24.25 3.27
C ARG A 127 7.61 24.46 3.54
N TYR A 128 7.02 23.71 4.47
CA TYR A 128 5.57 23.66 4.61
C TYR A 128 5.00 24.39 5.83
N LYS A 129 5.80 24.84 6.81
CA LYS A 129 5.33 25.48 8.05
C LYS A 129 4.37 26.67 7.85
N ASP A 130 4.49 27.38 6.73
CA ASP A 130 3.69 28.57 6.46
C ASP A 130 2.39 28.25 5.69
N HIS A 131 2.20 26.99 5.29
CA HIS A 131 1.05 26.56 4.50
C HIS A 131 -0.21 26.43 5.39
N PRO A 132 -1.34 27.08 5.04
CA PRO A 132 -2.52 27.18 5.92
C PRO A 132 -3.21 25.85 6.19
N ALA A 133 -3.03 24.84 5.33
CA ALA A 133 -3.55 23.50 5.57
C ALA A 133 -2.78 22.73 6.65
N VAL A 134 -1.55 23.09 7.01
CA VAL A 134 -0.80 22.35 8.03
C VAL A 134 -1.56 22.40 9.36
N LEU A 135 -1.71 21.25 9.99
CA LEU A 135 -2.33 21.09 11.31
C LEU A 135 -1.26 20.87 12.38
N MET A 136 -0.34 19.94 12.14
CA MET A 136 0.70 19.53 13.08
C MET A 136 1.73 18.62 12.39
N TRP A 137 2.88 18.43 13.04
CA TRP A 137 3.96 17.56 12.58
C TRP A 137 3.91 16.18 13.22
N GLY A 138 3.73 15.13 12.41
CA GLY A 138 3.80 13.72 12.83
C GLY A 138 5.23 13.18 12.72
N ILE A 139 5.99 13.25 13.79
CA ILE A 139 7.40 12.86 13.86
C ILE A 139 7.54 11.36 14.07
N GLY A 140 7.85 10.65 12.98
CA GLY A 140 7.98 9.19 12.97
C GLY A 140 6.64 8.45 13.09
N ASN A 141 6.64 7.20 12.65
CA ASN A 141 5.50 6.31 12.71
C ASN A 141 5.94 4.93 13.18
N GLU A 142 5.44 4.47 14.33
CA GLU A 142 5.75 3.15 14.88
C GLU A 142 7.25 2.97 15.17
N MET A 143 7.86 4.01 15.76
CA MET A 143 9.30 4.11 15.99
C MET A 143 9.82 3.24 17.14
N GLU A 144 8.94 2.55 17.87
CA GLU A 144 9.33 1.63 18.93
C GLU A 144 10.37 0.56 18.49
N GLY A 145 10.36 0.09 17.24
CA GLY A 145 11.22 -1.01 16.78
C GLY A 145 10.53 -2.38 16.80
N PHE A 146 11.25 -3.44 16.41
CA PHE A 146 10.70 -4.79 16.16
C PHE A 146 10.66 -5.71 17.40
N GLU A 147 11.42 -5.40 18.45
CA GLU A 147 11.46 -6.19 19.70
C GLU A 147 10.66 -5.51 20.85
N SER A 148 11.25 -5.28 22.03
CA SER A 148 10.58 -4.68 23.20
C SER A 148 10.15 -3.22 23.01
N GLY A 149 10.58 -2.56 21.94
CA GLY A 149 10.06 -1.26 21.58
C GLY A 149 10.78 -0.08 22.26
N ASP A 150 11.91 -0.33 22.91
CA ASP A 150 12.39 0.47 24.04
C ASP A 150 13.81 1.04 23.86
N ASN A 151 14.38 1.01 22.65
CA ASN A 151 15.69 1.61 22.39
C ASN A 151 15.64 3.13 22.69
N PRO A 152 16.32 3.62 23.76
CA PRO A 152 16.25 5.02 24.16
C PRO A 152 16.85 5.97 23.11
N VAL A 153 17.76 5.49 22.25
CA VAL A 153 18.41 6.32 21.23
C VAL A 153 17.40 6.75 20.16
N ILE A 154 16.47 5.86 19.78
CA ILE A 154 15.41 6.19 18.81
C ILE A 154 14.50 7.28 19.38
N TRP A 155 14.05 7.11 20.63
CA TRP A 155 13.19 8.09 21.30
C TRP A 155 13.86 9.44 21.51
N LYS A 156 15.19 9.45 21.74
CA LYS A 156 15.97 10.68 21.74
C LYS A 156 15.94 11.34 20.36
N ALA A 157 16.21 10.61 19.28
CA ALA A 157 16.18 11.15 17.93
C ALA A 157 14.79 11.70 17.55
N VAL A 158 13.71 10.99 17.91
CA VAL A 158 12.32 11.48 17.75
C VAL A 158 12.12 12.81 18.47
N ASN A 159 12.58 12.92 19.73
CA ASN A 159 12.47 14.16 20.50
C ASN A 159 13.32 15.29 19.91
N ASP A 160 14.54 15.00 19.43
CA ASP A 160 15.43 16.00 18.84
C ASP A 160 14.82 16.59 17.55
N VAL A 161 14.21 15.76 16.70
CA VAL A 161 13.51 16.22 15.50
C VAL A 161 12.30 17.07 15.89
N ALA A 162 11.53 16.66 16.90
CA ALA A 162 10.40 17.42 17.39
C ALA A 162 10.81 18.78 17.98
N ALA A 163 11.94 18.84 18.69
CA ALA A 163 12.48 20.08 19.25
C ALA A 163 12.90 21.05 18.14
N MET A 164 13.58 20.54 17.11
CA MET A 164 13.93 21.30 15.91
C MET A 164 12.68 21.84 15.19
N ALA A 165 11.66 20.99 15.00
CA ALA A 165 10.42 21.41 14.35
C ALA A 165 9.76 22.58 15.10
N LYS A 166 9.69 22.51 16.44
CA LYS A 166 9.14 23.58 17.28
C LYS A 166 9.93 24.89 17.24
N GLU A 167 11.26 24.81 17.11
CA GLU A 167 12.11 26.00 17.00
C GLU A 167 11.84 26.74 15.68
N LEU A 168 11.67 25.99 14.58
CA LEU A 168 11.43 26.55 13.26
C LEU A 168 9.97 26.96 13.02
N ASP A 169 9.04 26.28 13.66
CA ASP A 169 7.61 26.44 13.50
C ASP A 169 6.89 26.46 14.86
N PRO A 170 6.79 27.64 15.50
CA PRO A 170 6.07 27.79 16.75
C PRO A 170 4.54 27.75 16.57
N ASN A 171 4.03 27.72 15.34
CA ASN A 171 2.59 27.76 15.06
C ASN A 171 1.92 26.38 15.13
N HIS A 172 2.67 25.29 15.03
CA HIS A 172 2.10 23.94 14.94
C HIS A 172 2.68 23.01 16.00
N PRO A 173 1.84 22.18 16.66
CA PRO A 173 2.31 21.21 17.65
C PRO A 173 2.97 20.01 16.97
N THR A 174 3.63 19.18 17.78
CA THR A 174 4.25 17.93 17.34
C THR A 174 3.55 16.71 17.94
N MET A 175 3.53 15.64 17.17
CA MET A 175 3.01 14.34 17.55
C MET A 175 4.04 13.28 17.18
N THR A 176 4.14 12.18 17.94
CA THR A 176 4.78 10.95 17.46
C THR A 176 3.79 9.81 17.53
N VAL A 177 3.93 8.82 16.64
CA VAL A 177 2.96 7.74 16.49
C VAL A 177 3.55 6.39 16.94
N THR A 178 2.81 5.62 17.73
CA THR A 178 3.18 4.24 18.12
C THR A 178 2.16 3.21 17.65
N ALA A 179 2.61 1.97 17.44
CA ALA A 179 1.72 0.83 17.26
C ALA A 179 1.25 0.37 18.64
N GLU A 180 -0.02 0.66 18.95
CA GLU A 180 -0.63 0.34 20.25
C GLU A 180 0.09 0.94 21.48
N LEU A 181 -0.32 0.50 22.67
CA LEU A 181 0.14 0.99 23.98
C LEU A 181 1.11 0.05 24.72
N GLY A 182 1.59 -1.02 24.07
CA GLY A 182 2.39 -2.05 24.72
C GLY A 182 3.75 -1.57 25.25
N GLY A 183 4.31 -2.27 26.24
CA GLY A 183 5.67 -2.03 26.74
C GLY A 183 5.85 -0.64 27.38
N THR A 184 6.95 0.03 27.05
CA THR A 184 7.32 1.35 27.62
C THR A 184 6.84 2.54 26.77
N ARG A 185 6.03 2.32 25.72
CA ARG A 185 5.63 3.35 24.74
C ARG A 185 5.05 4.62 25.39
N ILE A 186 4.08 4.48 26.30
CA ILE A 186 3.47 5.64 27.00
C ILE A 186 4.54 6.40 27.79
N GLN A 187 5.41 5.69 28.52
CA GLN A 187 6.48 6.30 29.29
C GLN A 187 7.48 7.03 28.39
N ARG A 188 7.87 6.43 27.26
CA ARG A 188 8.81 7.03 26.29
C ARG A 188 8.24 8.31 25.69
N VAL A 189 6.98 8.30 25.28
CA VAL A 189 6.31 9.50 24.75
C VAL A 189 6.14 10.57 25.83
N ASN A 190 5.76 10.20 27.06
CA ASN A 190 5.70 11.15 28.18
C ASN A 190 7.07 11.81 28.46
N ASN A 191 8.17 11.06 28.33
CA ASN A 191 9.54 11.52 28.57
C ASN A 191 10.16 12.30 27.40
N ALA A 192 9.47 12.44 26.27
CA ALA A 192 9.90 13.27 25.13
C ALA A 192 9.24 14.66 25.24
N PRO A 193 9.87 15.67 25.89
CA PRO A 193 9.23 16.95 26.18
C PRO A 193 8.87 17.76 24.94
N ALA A 194 9.56 17.54 23.81
CA ALA A 194 9.27 18.24 22.57
C ALA A 194 8.06 17.69 21.82
N ILE A 195 7.50 16.53 22.22
CA ILE A 195 6.27 15.94 21.67
C ILE A 195 5.06 16.43 22.45
N ASP A 196 4.05 17.00 21.80
CA ASP A 196 2.83 17.48 22.47
C ASP A 196 1.75 16.41 22.58
N ILE A 197 1.60 15.60 21.52
CA ILE A 197 0.50 14.64 21.37
C ILE A 197 1.05 13.22 21.18
N HIS A 198 0.40 12.23 21.79
CA HIS A 198 0.65 10.82 21.49
C HIS A 198 -0.30 10.35 20.38
N GLY A 199 0.22 10.10 19.18
CA GLY A 199 -0.52 9.40 18.13
C GLY A 199 -0.49 7.90 18.35
N ILE A 200 -1.64 7.24 18.27
CA ILE A 200 -1.73 5.80 18.55
C ILE A 200 -2.43 5.11 17.39
N ASN A 201 -1.74 4.18 16.74
CA ASN A 201 -2.33 3.24 15.80
C ASN A 201 -2.94 2.09 16.61
N SER A 202 -4.27 1.93 16.55
CA SER A 202 -4.98 0.91 17.33
C SER A 202 -6.20 0.41 16.57
N TYR A 203 -6.23 -0.90 16.35
CA TYR A 203 -7.25 -1.60 15.58
C TYR A 203 -8.28 -2.24 16.51
N GLY A 204 -8.16 -3.53 16.83
CA GLY A 204 -9.06 -4.20 17.77
C GLY A 204 -9.03 -3.57 19.16
N GLY A 205 -7.85 -3.12 19.60
CA GLY A 205 -7.64 -2.43 20.87
C GLY A 205 -8.27 -1.05 21.02
N ALA A 206 -8.79 -0.44 19.94
CA ALA A 206 -9.40 0.90 19.97
C ALA A 206 -10.59 0.97 20.94
N LEU A 207 -11.30 -0.15 21.11
CA LEU A 207 -12.48 -0.27 21.98
C LEU A 207 -12.21 -0.03 23.46
N SER A 208 -10.96 -0.20 23.91
CA SER A 208 -10.52 -0.02 25.30
C SER A 208 -9.37 0.97 25.44
N LEU A 209 -9.07 1.72 24.37
CA LEU A 209 -7.85 2.53 24.27
C LEU A 209 -7.74 3.55 25.39
N ALA A 210 -8.79 4.34 25.63
CA ALA A 210 -8.77 5.41 26.62
C ALA A 210 -8.54 4.90 28.05
N GLU A 211 -9.13 3.75 28.39
CA GLU A 211 -8.96 3.11 29.70
C GLU A 211 -7.51 2.63 29.88
N ARG A 212 -6.99 1.88 28.90
CA ARG A 212 -5.61 1.37 28.92
C ARG A 212 -4.59 2.50 28.92
N TYR A 213 -4.84 3.57 28.17
CA TYR A 213 -3.96 4.74 28.12
C TYR A 213 -3.84 5.41 29.49
N ARG A 214 -4.97 5.63 30.18
CA ARG A 214 -4.97 6.18 31.55
C ARG A 214 -4.29 5.24 32.54
N ALA A 215 -4.62 3.95 32.48
CA ALA A 215 -4.03 2.93 33.37
C ALA A 215 -2.50 2.83 33.18
N GLY A 216 -2.02 3.03 31.95
CA GLY A 216 -0.58 3.07 31.63
C GLY A 216 0.12 4.38 32.00
N GLY A 217 -0.58 5.34 32.62
CA GLY A 217 -0.01 6.61 33.08
C GLY A 217 0.15 7.68 31.99
N GLY A 218 -0.64 7.63 30.92
CA GLY A 218 -0.62 8.65 29.87
C GLY A 218 -1.00 10.04 30.40
N THR A 219 -0.13 11.03 30.18
CA THR A 219 -0.35 12.41 30.67
C THR A 219 -0.64 13.40 29.55
N LYS A 220 -0.24 13.07 28.31
CA LYS A 220 -0.50 13.86 27.11
C LYS A 220 -1.86 13.49 26.52
N PRO A 221 -2.52 14.38 25.76
CA PRO A 221 -3.66 13.97 24.96
C PRO A 221 -3.21 13.05 23.82
N TYR A 222 -4.16 12.29 23.30
CA TYR A 222 -3.90 11.40 22.18
C TYR A 222 -4.76 11.70 20.95
N ILE A 223 -4.28 11.23 19.80
CA ILE A 223 -5.05 11.09 18.56
C ILE A 223 -5.02 9.62 18.19
N LEU A 224 -6.19 9.05 17.86
CA LEU A 224 -6.26 7.70 17.30
C LEU A 224 -5.88 7.80 15.82
N THR A 225 -4.60 7.61 15.51
CA THR A 225 -3.99 7.99 14.22
C THR A 225 -4.18 6.95 13.12
N GLU A 226 -4.53 5.72 13.49
CA GLU A 226 -5.03 4.69 12.59
C GLU A 226 -6.00 3.82 13.39
N PHE A 227 -7.19 3.60 12.85
CA PHE A 227 -8.11 2.59 13.35
C PHE A 227 -8.92 1.99 12.22
N GLY A 228 -9.28 0.73 12.42
CA GLY A 228 -9.96 -0.10 11.45
C GLY A 228 -10.64 -1.30 12.11
N PRO A 229 -11.04 -2.30 11.32
CA PRO A 229 -11.39 -3.60 11.88
C PRO A 229 -10.18 -4.24 12.59
N PRO A 230 -10.40 -5.27 13.44
CA PRO A 230 -9.31 -5.98 14.09
C PRO A 230 -8.27 -6.49 13.10
N GLY A 231 -7.01 -6.48 13.53
CA GLY A 231 -5.94 -7.05 12.73
C GLY A 231 -6.04 -8.56 12.57
N THR A 232 -5.30 -9.12 11.62
CA THR A 232 -5.22 -10.57 11.40
C THR A 232 -4.74 -11.34 12.64
N TRP A 233 -3.91 -10.70 13.46
CA TRP A 233 -3.38 -11.22 14.72
C TRP A 233 -4.42 -11.24 15.85
N GLU A 234 -5.49 -10.44 15.73
CA GLU A 234 -6.59 -10.34 16.70
C GLU A 234 -7.79 -11.22 16.30
N SER A 235 -7.74 -11.80 15.10
CA SER A 235 -8.84 -12.58 14.53
C SER A 235 -8.70 -14.07 14.81
N ALA A 236 -9.84 -14.74 15.03
CA ALA A 236 -9.88 -16.19 15.10
C ALA A 236 -9.35 -16.82 13.80
N LYS A 237 -8.69 -17.98 13.90
CA LYS A 237 -8.08 -18.67 12.77
C LYS A 237 -8.76 -20.00 12.51
N SER A 238 -8.85 -20.37 11.23
CA SER A 238 -9.22 -21.72 10.80
C SER A 238 -8.18 -22.75 11.26
N ALA A 239 -8.53 -24.04 11.15
CA ALA A 239 -7.64 -25.15 11.52
C ALA A 239 -6.32 -25.20 10.70
N TRP A 240 -6.24 -24.49 9.57
CA TRP A 240 -5.04 -24.36 8.74
C TRP A 240 -4.43 -22.94 8.82
N GLY A 241 -4.75 -22.18 9.86
CA GLY A 241 -4.08 -20.92 10.20
C GLY A 241 -4.58 -19.69 9.43
N ALA A 242 -5.52 -19.82 8.51
CA ALA A 242 -6.10 -18.67 7.82
C ALA A 242 -7.04 -17.88 8.76
N PRO A 243 -6.85 -16.56 8.94
CA PRO A 243 -7.67 -15.75 9.84
C PRO A 243 -9.05 -15.49 9.21
N TYR A 244 -10.10 -15.52 10.03
CA TYR A 244 -11.45 -15.15 9.60
C TYR A 244 -11.54 -13.65 9.47
N GLU A 245 -12.03 -13.18 8.33
CA GLU A 245 -12.23 -11.76 8.07
C GLU A 245 -13.69 -11.42 8.30
N LEU A 246 -13.93 -10.30 8.98
CA LEU A 246 -15.28 -9.76 9.16
C LEU A 246 -15.90 -9.38 7.79
N THR A 247 -17.21 -9.50 7.69
CA THR A 247 -17.95 -8.90 6.57
C THR A 247 -17.82 -7.38 6.56
N SER A 248 -18.05 -6.72 5.42
CA SER A 248 -18.06 -5.25 5.36
C SER A 248 -19.09 -4.64 6.31
N THR A 249 -20.21 -5.33 6.56
CA THR A 249 -21.24 -4.92 7.51
C THR A 249 -20.76 -4.99 8.96
N GLU A 250 -20.10 -6.09 9.34
CA GLU A 250 -19.49 -6.22 10.68
C GLU A 250 -18.33 -5.23 10.88
N LYS A 251 -17.54 -4.98 9.84
CA LYS A 251 -16.47 -3.96 9.86
C LYS A 251 -17.05 -2.57 10.07
N ALA A 252 -18.10 -2.19 9.33
CA ALA A 252 -18.78 -0.90 9.51
C ALA A 252 -19.25 -0.72 10.98
N ALA A 253 -19.87 -1.75 11.55
CA ALA A 253 -20.25 -1.75 12.97
C ALA A 253 -19.03 -1.65 13.91
N PHE A 254 -17.89 -2.24 13.53
CA PHE A 254 -16.64 -2.12 14.29
C PHE A 254 -16.07 -0.70 14.26
N TYR A 255 -16.00 -0.05 13.09
CA TYR A 255 -15.57 1.35 12.94
C TYR A 255 -16.37 2.28 13.86
N ARG A 256 -17.71 2.12 13.88
CA ARG A 256 -18.58 2.90 14.77
C ARG A 256 -18.17 2.73 16.23
N ARG A 257 -18.07 1.49 16.71
CA ARG A 257 -17.73 1.22 18.12
C ARG A 257 -16.34 1.75 18.48
N SER A 258 -15.35 1.60 17.59
CA SER A 258 -14.00 2.12 17.80
C SER A 258 -13.99 3.64 17.91
N TYR A 259 -14.70 4.34 17.02
CA TYR A 259 -14.81 5.79 17.07
C TYR A 259 -15.55 6.25 18.34
N GLU A 260 -16.70 5.63 18.64
CA GLU A 260 -17.52 6.00 19.79
C GLU A 260 -16.82 5.78 21.13
N ARG A 261 -16.07 4.68 21.28
CA ARG A 261 -15.39 4.34 22.54
C ARG A 261 -13.99 4.95 22.65
N GLY A 262 -13.21 4.83 21.59
CA GLY A 262 -11.80 5.23 21.55
C GLY A 262 -11.59 6.70 21.23
N VAL A 263 -12.62 7.42 20.75
CA VAL A 263 -12.49 8.83 20.35
C VAL A 263 -13.52 9.69 21.07
N THR A 264 -14.80 9.62 20.73
CA THR A 264 -15.82 10.50 21.34
C THR A 264 -16.10 10.15 22.80
N GLY A 265 -15.85 8.90 23.21
CA GLY A 265 -15.97 8.41 24.58
C GLY A 265 -14.82 8.82 25.50
N ALA A 266 -13.83 9.56 24.99
CA ALA A 266 -12.69 10.06 25.75
C ALA A 266 -12.57 11.60 25.68
N PRO A 267 -13.64 12.36 26.01
CA PRO A 267 -13.61 13.82 25.94
C PRO A 267 -12.51 14.36 26.87
N GLY A 268 -11.83 15.41 26.41
CA GLY A 268 -10.71 16.02 27.14
C GLY A 268 -9.41 15.21 27.13
N LEU A 269 -9.38 14.07 26.43
CA LEU A 269 -8.20 13.23 26.29
C LEU A 269 -7.91 12.90 24.81
N ALA A 270 -8.91 12.45 24.07
CA ALA A 270 -8.82 12.25 22.62
C ALA A 270 -9.09 13.56 21.87
N LEU A 271 -8.19 13.96 20.99
CA LEU A 271 -8.32 15.17 20.14
C LEU A 271 -9.02 14.89 18.80
N GLY A 272 -9.33 13.62 18.53
CA GLY A 272 -9.96 13.14 17.31
C GLY A 272 -9.26 11.90 16.77
N SER A 273 -9.45 11.62 15.48
CA SER A 273 -8.91 10.42 14.86
C SER A 273 -8.64 10.54 13.37
N TYR A 274 -7.86 9.58 12.86
CA TYR A 274 -7.63 9.31 11.46
C TYR A 274 -8.04 7.85 11.17
N VAL A 275 -9.14 7.67 10.44
CA VAL A 275 -9.60 6.34 10.01
C VAL A 275 -8.62 5.76 8.98
N PHE A 276 -8.38 4.44 9.01
CA PHE A 276 -7.46 3.77 8.10
C PHE A 276 -8.09 2.53 7.42
N THR A 277 -7.93 2.30 6.11
CA THR A 277 -7.43 3.27 5.12
C THR A 277 -8.57 3.85 4.28
N TRP A 278 -8.58 5.18 4.11
CA TRP A 278 -9.44 5.87 3.15
C TRP A 278 -8.93 5.59 1.73
N GLY A 279 -9.33 4.43 1.23
CA GLY A 279 -8.95 3.88 -0.05
C GLY A 279 -8.99 2.36 -0.03
N SER A 280 -8.25 1.74 -0.93
CA SER A 280 -8.07 0.28 -1.00
C SER A 280 -6.63 -0.08 -0.68
N LYS A 281 -6.42 -1.17 0.07
CA LYS A 281 -5.08 -1.71 0.35
C LYS A 281 -5.13 -3.22 0.39
N MET A 282 -4.19 -3.88 -0.29
CA MET A 282 -3.95 -5.30 -0.12
C MET A 282 -3.18 -5.51 1.17
N GLU A 283 -3.83 -6.07 2.18
CA GLU A 283 -3.19 -6.40 3.46
C GLU A 283 -3.85 -7.65 4.03
N ALA A 284 -3.13 -8.78 4.00
CA ALA A 284 -3.64 -10.14 4.14
C ALA A 284 -4.65 -10.57 3.06
N THR A 285 -5.69 -9.77 2.82
CA THR A 285 -6.68 -9.95 1.74
C THR A 285 -6.94 -8.62 1.04
N PRO A 286 -7.50 -8.62 -0.18
CA PRO A 286 -7.85 -7.38 -0.91
C PRO A 286 -8.99 -6.58 -0.24
N THR A 287 -9.60 -7.10 0.83
CA THR A 287 -10.76 -6.48 1.48
C THR A 287 -10.52 -6.16 2.96
N TRP A 288 -9.37 -6.49 3.56
CA TRP A 288 -9.20 -6.46 5.02
C TRP A 288 -9.43 -5.08 5.63
N TYR A 289 -8.64 -4.07 5.24
CA TYR A 289 -8.69 -2.71 5.82
C TYR A 289 -9.27 -1.62 4.90
N GLY A 290 -9.36 -1.88 3.59
CA GLY A 290 -9.84 -0.87 2.64
C GLY A 290 -11.27 -0.42 2.95
N MET A 291 -11.51 0.90 3.00
CA MET A 291 -12.86 1.48 3.01
C MET A 291 -13.47 1.56 1.60
N PHE A 292 -12.64 1.37 0.57
CA PHE A 292 -13.00 1.28 -0.83
C PHE A 292 -12.44 0.01 -1.44
N LEU A 293 -13.09 -0.48 -2.49
CA LEU A 293 -12.53 -1.48 -3.39
C LEU A 293 -11.58 -0.84 -4.41
N PRO A 294 -10.69 -1.61 -5.05
CA PRO A 294 -9.77 -1.09 -6.08
C PRO A 294 -10.46 -0.41 -7.27
N ASP A 295 -11.74 -0.72 -7.53
CA ASP A 295 -12.54 -0.09 -8.57
C ASP A 295 -13.23 1.22 -8.11
N GLY A 296 -12.95 1.67 -6.89
CA GLY A 296 -13.51 2.89 -6.30
C GLY A 296 -14.85 2.69 -5.58
N ALA A 297 -15.40 1.47 -5.54
CA ALA A 297 -16.65 1.23 -4.84
C ALA A 297 -16.47 1.42 -3.32
N ARG A 298 -17.22 2.34 -2.72
CA ARG A 298 -17.23 2.56 -1.26
C ARG A 298 -17.87 1.38 -0.52
N LEU A 299 -17.38 1.12 0.69
CA LEU A 299 -17.92 0.11 1.61
C LEU A 299 -18.59 0.77 2.82
N GLY A 300 -19.29 -0.02 3.64
CA GLY A 300 -20.12 0.51 4.74
C GLY A 300 -19.39 1.27 5.85
N ALA A 301 -18.06 1.14 5.91
CA ALA A 301 -17.24 1.98 6.77
C ALA A 301 -17.35 3.46 6.37
N VAL A 302 -17.46 3.77 5.07
CA VAL A 302 -17.64 5.15 4.57
C VAL A 302 -18.95 5.73 5.05
N ASP A 303 -20.03 4.95 5.04
CA ASP A 303 -21.35 5.41 5.49
C ASP A 303 -21.35 5.74 6.98
N VAL A 304 -20.77 4.85 7.78
CA VAL A 304 -20.61 5.03 9.22
C VAL A 304 -19.81 6.30 9.52
N MET A 305 -18.67 6.48 8.87
CA MET A 305 -17.86 7.68 9.11
C MET A 305 -18.56 8.95 8.61
N THR A 306 -19.28 8.88 7.48
CA THR A 306 -20.07 10.02 6.96
C THR A 306 -21.12 10.46 7.97
N GLU A 307 -21.85 9.51 8.56
CA GLU A 307 -22.85 9.80 9.59
C GLU A 307 -22.21 10.40 10.85
N LEU A 308 -21.13 9.78 11.34
CA LEU A 308 -20.44 10.23 12.56
C LEU A 308 -19.78 11.60 12.40
N TRP A 309 -19.34 11.95 11.20
CA TRP A 309 -18.68 13.22 10.93
C TRP A 309 -19.65 14.34 10.58
N SER A 310 -20.57 14.10 9.64
CA SER A 310 -21.51 15.12 9.17
C SER A 310 -22.75 15.27 10.07
N GLY A 311 -23.06 14.25 10.87
CA GLY A 311 -24.29 14.16 11.66
C GLY A 311 -25.49 13.60 10.90
N SER A 312 -25.32 13.12 9.67
CA SER A 312 -26.38 12.49 8.87
C SER A 312 -25.80 11.39 7.96
N PRO A 313 -26.53 10.28 7.75
CA PRO A 313 -26.06 9.23 6.87
C PRO A 313 -26.04 9.68 5.40
N PRO A 314 -25.28 9.00 4.53
CA PRO A 314 -25.40 9.20 3.09
C PRO A 314 -26.85 8.98 2.60
N THR A 315 -27.21 9.65 1.51
CA THR A 315 -28.56 9.51 0.91
C THR A 315 -28.81 8.15 0.28
N ASN A 316 -27.75 7.48 -0.18
CA ASN A 316 -27.77 6.10 -0.65
C ASN A 316 -26.86 5.30 0.29
N LEU A 317 -27.38 4.31 0.98
CA LEU A 317 -26.61 3.44 1.84
C LEU A 317 -25.97 2.31 1.03
N VAL A 318 -24.85 1.79 1.51
CA VAL A 318 -24.26 0.60 0.89
C VAL A 318 -25.10 -0.65 1.19
N PRO A 319 -25.04 -1.69 0.35
CA PRO A 319 -25.59 -2.99 0.68
C PRO A 319 -24.96 -3.58 1.95
N THR A 320 -25.72 -4.43 2.63
CA THR A 320 -25.29 -5.20 3.79
C THR A 320 -25.18 -6.69 3.45
N VAL A 321 -24.30 -7.40 4.15
CA VAL A 321 -24.07 -8.84 3.94
C VAL A 321 -23.81 -9.55 5.26
N GLU A 322 -24.44 -10.72 5.45
CA GLU A 322 -24.17 -11.62 6.58
C GLU A 322 -22.94 -12.52 6.29
N PRO A 323 -22.31 -13.12 7.33
CA PRO A 323 -21.23 -14.09 7.12
C PRO A 323 -21.61 -15.21 6.15
N LEU A 324 -20.69 -15.56 5.25
CA LEU A 324 -20.91 -16.63 4.28
C LEU A 324 -21.05 -17.98 4.99
N VAL A 325 -22.03 -18.79 4.55
CA VAL A 325 -22.28 -20.12 5.13
C VAL A 325 -21.91 -21.20 4.13
N ILE A 326 -20.91 -22.00 4.45
CA ILE A 326 -20.54 -23.19 3.67
C ILE A 326 -21.55 -24.31 3.96
N GLU A 327 -22.13 -24.90 2.93
CA GLU A 327 -22.98 -26.08 3.06
C GLU A 327 -22.10 -27.34 3.15
N GLY A 328 -21.76 -27.74 4.37
CA GLY A 328 -20.91 -28.90 4.65
C GLY A 328 -19.57 -28.51 5.28
N GLU A 329 -18.55 -29.33 5.08
CA GLU A 329 -17.22 -29.11 5.64
C GLU A 329 -16.38 -28.16 4.77
N PRO A 330 -15.60 -27.24 5.38
CA PRO A 330 -14.73 -26.34 4.62
C PRO A 330 -13.43 -27.02 4.13
N ARG A 331 -13.21 -28.29 4.51
CA ARG A 331 -12.06 -29.12 4.13
C ARG A 331 -12.49 -30.17 3.10
N LEU A 332 -12.11 -29.94 1.85
CA LEU A 332 -12.63 -30.62 0.66
C LEU A 332 -11.53 -31.45 -0.03
N ASP A 333 -11.91 -32.53 -0.70
CA ASP A 333 -10.98 -33.29 -1.54
C ASP A 333 -10.73 -32.56 -2.89
N PRO A 334 -9.59 -32.80 -3.55
CA PRO A 334 -9.27 -32.21 -4.85
C PRO A 334 -10.38 -32.42 -5.90
N GLY A 335 -10.96 -31.33 -6.40
CA GLY A 335 -12.02 -31.37 -7.42
C GLY A 335 -13.45 -31.47 -6.89
N ASP A 336 -13.64 -31.55 -5.56
CA ASP A 336 -14.98 -31.56 -4.95
C ASP A 336 -15.78 -30.31 -5.30
N GLU A 337 -17.11 -30.43 -5.32
CA GLU A 337 -18.00 -29.29 -5.40
C GLU A 337 -18.50 -28.88 -4.01
N VAL A 338 -18.63 -27.58 -3.78
CA VAL A 338 -19.15 -27.01 -2.54
C VAL A 338 -20.13 -25.88 -2.83
N ARG A 339 -21.18 -25.76 -2.02
CA ARG A 339 -22.13 -24.65 -2.07
C ARG A 339 -21.87 -23.71 -0.90
N VAL A 340 -21.97 -22.40 -1.17
CA VAL A 340 -21.85 -21.35 -0.17
C VAL A 340 -23.08 -20.45 -0.29
N ARG A 341 -23.76 -20.18 0.82
CA ARG A 341 -24.91 -19.27 0.89
C ARG A 341 -24.48 -17.89 1.32
N ALA A 342 -25.19 -16.89 0.81
CA ALA A 342 -25.07 -15.49 1.19
C ALA A 342 -26.45 -14.89 1.46
N VAL A 343 -26.51 -13.97 2.42
CA VAL A 343 -27.67 -13.11 2.67
C VAL A 343 -27.20 -11.68 2.46
N ILE A 344 -27.79 -11.00 1.48
CA ILE A 344 -27.40 -9.66 1.04
C ILE A 344 -28.67 -8.80 0.98
N THR A 345 -28.62 -7.60 1.54
CA THR A 345 -29.74 -6.66 1.53
C THR A 345 -29.26 -5.28 1.12
N ASP A 346 -29.92 -4.68 0.14
CA ASP A 346 -29.77 -3.27 -0.20
C ASP A 346 -30.80 -2.46 0.60
N PRO A 347 -30.38 -1.47 1.41
CA PRO A 347 -31.30 -0.72 2.28
C PRO A 347 -32.43 0.00 1.52
N GLU A 348 -32.17 0.42 0.28
CA GLU A 348 -33.11 1.07 -0.62
C GLU A 348 -33.95 0.08 -1.45
N GLY A 349 -33.65 -1.23 -1.36
CA GLY A 349 -34.30 -2.28 -2.13
C GLY A 349 -33.87 -2.31 -3.61
N ALA A 350 -32.73 -1.70 -3.94
CA ALA A 350 -32.17 -1.73 -5.28
C ALA A 350 -31.67 -3.12 -5.68
N ALA A 351 -31.52 -3.33 -6.99
CA ALA A 351 -31.00 -4.59 -7.52
C ALA A 351 -29.51 -4.74 -7.23
N ILE A 352 -29.11 -5.91 -6.75
CA ILE A 352 -27.72 -6.21 -6.39
C ILE A 352 -27.06 -7.05 -7.48
N ARG A 353 -25.91 -6.58 -7.97
CA ARG A 353 -25.02 -7.35 -8.85
C ARG A 353 -23.93 -8.00 -8.02
N VAL A 354 -23.73 -9.31 -8.16
CA VAL A 354 -22.68 -10.02 -7.41
C VAL A 354 -21.52 -10.48 -8.29
N ARG A 355 -20.34 -10.53 -7.69
CA ARG A 355 -19.14 -11.18 -8.22
C ARG A 355 -18.59 -12.12 -7.17
N TRP A 356 -18.37 -13.37 -7.57
CA TRP A 356 -17.76 -14.40 -6.74
C TRP A 356 -16.37 -14.72 -7.28
N VAL A 357 -15.38 -14.82 -6.39
CA VAL A 357 -13.99 -15.06 -6.78
C VAL A 357 -13.35 -16.04 -5.81
N LEU A 358 -12.83 -17.16 -6.31
CA LEU A 358 -11.95 -18.03 -5.52
C LEU A 358 -10.50 -17.61 -5.77
N ARG A 359 -9.73 -17.41 -4.71
CA ARG A 359 -8.28 -17.16 -4.78
C ARG A 359 -7.56 -18.16 -3.90
N ARG A 360 -6.26 -18.36 -4.16
CA ARG A 360 -5.39 -19.00 -3.17
C ARG A 360 -5.31 -18.10 -1.94
N GLU A 361 -5.26 -18.70 -0.77
CA GLU A 361 -5.01 -17.93 0.46
C GLU A 361 -3.63 -17.30 0.38
N SER A 362 -3.49 -16.04 0.83
CA SER A 362 -2.23 -15.30 0.73
C SER A 362 -1.12 -15.99 1.52
N GLY A 363 -1.45 -16.59 2.67
CA GLY A 363 -0.49 -17.29 3.54
C GLY A 363 0.47 -16.36 4.29
N GLU A 364 0.48 -15.08 3.94
CA GLU A 364 1.31 -14.03 4.53
C GLU A 364 0.45 -13.06 5.33
N TYR A 365 0.58 -13.11 6.65
CA TYR A 365 -0.18 -12.27 7.60
C TYR A 365 0.72 -11.37 8.45
N THR A 366 1.98 -11.18 8.04
CA THR A 366 2.96 -10.36 8.77
C THR A 366 2.48 -8.92 8.88
N THR A 367 2.83 -8.27 9.99
CA THR A 367 2.51 -6.87 10.32
C THR A 367 3.57 -5.94 9.72
N GLY A 368 3.19 -4.71 9.33
CA GLY A 368 4.15 -3.69 8.90
C GLY A 368 3.84 -2.96 7.60
N GLY A 369 2.75 -3.31 6.91
CA GLY A 369 2.18 -2.52 5.82
C GLY A 369 2.86 -2.63 4.45
N ASP A 370 3.86 -3.50 4.29
CA ASP A 370 4.56 -3.72 3.01
C ASP A 370 3.62 -4.12 1.88
N PHE A 371 3.91 -3.66 0.65
CA PHE A 371 3.14 -4.01 -0.53
C PHE A 371 3.10 -5.53 -0.74
N ARG A 372 1.93 -6.05 -1.10
CA ARG A 372 1.75 -7.46 -1.47
C ARG A 372 0.86 -7.58 -2.70
N PRO A 373 1.23 -8.43 -3.67
CA PRO A 373 0.37 -8.71 -4.81
C PRO A 373 -0.88 -9.48 -4.36
N VAL A 374 -2.03 -9.18 -4.98
CA VAL A 374 -3.26 -9.94 -4.78
C VAL A 374 -3.12 -11.30 -5.49
N PRO A 375 -3.32 -12.45 -4.81
CA PRO A 375 -3.25 -13.75 -5.47
C PRO A 375 -4.23 -13.84 -6.65
N PRO A 376 -3.85 -14.45 -7.79
CA PRO A 376 -4.73 -14.51 -8.96
C PRO A 376 -6.00 -15.31 -8.67
N GLU A 377 -7.04 -15.00 -9.45
CA GLU A 377 -8.30 -15.75 -9.43
C GLU A 377 -8.08 -17.17 -9.94
N VAL A 378 -8.77 -18.14 -9.34
CA VAL A 378 -8.78 -19.51 -9.84
C VAL A 378 -9.86 -19.62 -10.91
N GLU A 379 -9.43 -19.58 -12.16
CA GLU A 379 -10.31 -19.63 -13.32
C GLU A 379 -11.18 -20.90 -13.33
N GLY A 380 -12.46 -20.74 -13.66
CA GLY A 380 -13.42 -21.84 -13.75
C GLY A 380 -13.81 -22.49 -12.40
N ALA A 381 -13.31 -21.99 -11.27
CA ALA A 381 -13.68 -22.51 -9.96
C ALA A 381 -15.13 -22.17 -9.57
N VAL A 382 -15.63 -21.00 -9.95
CA VAL A 382 -17.04 -20.61 -9.72
C VAL A 382 -17.90 -21.19 -10.83
N LEU A 383 -18.68 -22.23 -10.53
CA LEU A 383 -19.59 -22.87 -11.49
C LEU A 383 -20.90 -22.08 -11.64
N GLU A 384 -21.32 -21.42 -10.57
CA GLU A 384 -22.54 -20.63 -10.50
C GLU A 384 -22.42 -19.59 -9.40
N GLY A 385 -22.79 -18.35 -9.66
CA GLY A 385 -22.80 -17.26 -8.68
C GLY A 385 -24.08 -16.45 -8.77
N ARG A 386 -24.78 -16.31 -7.63
CA ARG A 386 -26.03 -15.55 -7.48
C ARG A 386 -25.99 -14.75 -6.17
N ALA A 387 -26.95 -13.84 -5.99
CA ALA A 387 -27.08 -13.07 -4.74
C ALA A 387 -27.29 -13.97 -3.51
N SER A 388 -27.98 -15.11 -3.68
CA SER A 388 -28.24 -16.06 -2.61
C SER A 388 -27.05 -16.98 -2.28
N GLY A 389 -25.98 -16.97 -3.08
CA GLY A 389 -24.86 -17.89 -2.92
C GLY A 389 -24.13 -18.27 -4.21
N ALA A 390 -23.12 -19.13 -4.05
CA ALA A 390 -22.34 -19.68 -5.15
C ALA A 390 -22.18 -21.20 -5.03
N ARG A 391 -21.97 -21.85 -6.18
CA ARG A 391 -21.50 -23.23 -6.27
C ARG A 391 -20.11 -23.24 -6.90
N LEU A 392 -19.18 -23.88 -6.22
CA LEU A 392 -17.78 -23.94 -6.61
C LEU A 392 -17.38 -25.35 -6.98
N ARG A 393 -16.37 -25.47 -7.83
CA ARG A 393 -15.52 -26.64 -7.97
C ARG A 393 -14.15 -26.30 -7.40
N MET A 394 -13.74 -27.05 -6.38
CA MET A 394 -12.45 -26.85 -5.75
C MET A 394 -11.32 -27.22 -6.71
N PRO A 395 -10.20 -26.48 -6.67
CA PRO A 395 -9.04 -26.80 -7.48
C PRO A 395 -8.49 -28.19 -7.13
N ARG A 396 -7.78 -28.80 -8.08
CA ARG A 396 -7.09 -30.07 -7.82
C ARG A 396 -5.80 -29.91 -7.02
N ASP A 397 -5.30 -28.69 -6.93
CA ASP A 397 -4.08 -28.37 -6.20
C ASP A 397 -4.39 -28.25 -4.70
N PRO A 398 -3.72 -29.05 -3.85
CA PRO A 398 -3.91 -28.94 -2.41
C PRO A 398 -3.43 -27.61 -1.86
N GLY A 399 -4.15 -27.11 -0.86
CA GLY A 399 -3.78 -25.91 -0.12
C GLY A 399 -4.97 -25.07 0.32
N PRO A 400 -4.68 -24.00 1.07
CA PRO A 400 -5.68 -23.06 1.51
C PRO A 400 -6.11 -22.13 0.36
N TYR A 401 -7.42 -21.89 0.28
CA TYR A 401 -8.09 -20.99 -0.65
C TYR A 401 -9.04 -20.08 0.12
N ARG A 402 -9.50 -19.01 -0.52
CA ARG A 402 -10.50 -18.10 0.04
C ARG A 402 -11.49 -17.71 -1.03
N LEU A 403 -12.78 -17.88 -0.73
CA LEU A 403 -13.88 -17.43 -1.58
C LEU A 403 -14.28 -16.02 -1.15
N PHE A 404 -14.29 -15.10 -2.10
CA PHE A 404 -14.74 -13.72 -1.93
C PHE A 404 -16.10 -13.52 -2.62
N LEU A 405 -16.97 -12.77 -1.96
CA LEU A 405 -18.20 -12.18 -2.49
C LEU A 405 -18.03 -10.66 -2.52
N TYR A 406 -18.30 -10.06 -3.68
CA TYR A 406 -18.49 -8.63 -3.85
C TYR A 406 -19.92 -8.38 -4.34
N ALA A 407 -20.68 -7.56 -3.63
CA ALA A 407 -22.09 -7.29 -3.90
C ALA A 407 -22.29 -5.80 -4.14
N TYR A 408 -22.56 -5.40 -5.38
CA TYR A 408 -22.65 -4.01 -5.82
C TYR A 408 -24.10 -3.56 -5.93
N ASP A 409 -24.39 -2.37 -5.42
CA ASP A 409 -25.64 -1.65 -5.69
C ASP A 409 -25.61 -0.98 -7.08
N ALA A 410 -26.71 -0.31 -7.43
CA ALA A 410 -26.81 0.45 -8.67
C ALA A 410 -26.06 1.81 -8.63
N ALA A 411 -25.71 2.30 -7.45
CA ALA A 411 -24.98 3.56 -7.25
C ALA A 411 -23.45 3.38 -7.31
N GLY A 412 -22.96 2.13 -7.40
CA GLY A 412 -21.55 1.80 -7.45
C GLY A 412 -20.90 1.53 -6.08
N SER A 413 -21.67 1.44 -5.00
CA SER A 413 -21.18 0.99 -3.69
C SER A 413 -21.19 -0.52 -3.57
N ALA A 414 -20.48 -1.07 -2.56
CA ALA A 414 -20.42 -2.51 -2.38
C ALA A 414 -20.49 -2.99 -0.93
N ALA A 415 -20.94 -4.24 -0.77
CA ALA A 415 -20.67 -5.09 0.38
C ALA A 415 -19.68 -6.21 0.02
N THR A 416 -18.89 -6.64 1.01
CA THR A 416 -17.93 -7.73 0.86
C THR A 416 -18.05 -8.75 1.99
N ALA A 417 -17.95 -10.03 1.63
CA ALA A 417 -17.77 -11.12 2.58
C ALA A 417 -16.80 -12.14 1.99
N ASN A 418 -16.11 -12.91 2.83
CA ASN A 418 -15.29 -14.00 2.34
C ASN A 418 -15.20 -15.14 3.37
N VAL A 419 -14.77 -16.31 2.92
CA VAL A 419 -14.60 -17.49 3.77
C VAL A 419 -13.40 -18.33 3.32
N PRO A 420 -12.51 -18.76 4.24
CA PRO A 420 -11.41 -19.66 3.90
C PRO A 420 -11.92 -21.08 3.66
N LEU A 421 -11.30 -21.77 2.71
CA LEU A 421 -11.54 -23.16 2.31
C LEU A 421 -10.20 -23.90 2.25
N LEU A 422 -10.20 -25.22 2.43
CA LEU A 422 -8.99 -26.04 2.35
C LEU A 422 -9.19 -27.19 1.37
N VAL A 423 -8.33 -27.29 0.35
CA VAL A 423 -8.21 -28.51 -0.45
C VAL A 423 -7.19 -29.44 0.20
N LYS A 424 -7.62 -30.66 0.54
CA LYS A 424 -6.80 -31.68 1.21
C LYS A 424 -5.60 -32.10 0.35
N GLY A 425 -4.47 -32.32 1.02
CA GLY A 425 -3.26 -32.89 0.44
C GLY A 425 -2.01 -32.13 0.85
N LYS A 426 -0.85 -32.56 0.34
CA LYS A 426 0.42 -31.86 0.54
C LYS A 426 0.43 -30.60 -0.33
N VAL A 427 0.50 -29.43 0.31
CA VAL A 427 0.58 -28.13 -0.38
C VAL A 427 1.74 -28.15 -1.38
N ARG A 428 1.46 -27.68 -2.59
CA ARG A 428 2.46 -27.47 -3.65
C ARG A 428 2.35 -26.06 -4.17
N THR A 429 3.42 -25.58 -4.81
CA THR A 429 3.38 -24.31 -5.53
C THR A 429 2.34 -24.37 -6.62
N SER A 430 1.48 -23.34 -6.61
CA SER A 430 0.39 -23.18 -7.58
C SER A 430 0.97 -22.86 -8.94
N MET A 431 0.32 -23.35 -10.00
CA MET A 431 0.72 -23.09 -11.38
C MET A 431 -0.47 -22.44 -12.13
N PRO A 432 -0.24 -21.48 -13.04
CA PRO A 432 1.07 -20.97 -13.44
C PRO A 432 1.81 -20.21 -12.33
N PHE A 433 3.13 -20.42 -12.23
CA PHE A 433 4.00 -19.66 -11.32
C PHE A 433 4.85 -18.70 -12.15
N TYR A 434 4.56 -17.40 -12.04
CA TYR A 434 5.14 -16.39 -12.93
C TYR A 434 6.56 -16.01 -12.50
N VAL A 435 7.40 -15.81 -13.50
CA VAL A 435 8.66 -15.06 -13.39
C VAL A 435 8.44 -13.60 -13.77
N TYR A 436 7.58 -13.36 -14.78
CA TYR A 436 7.22 -12.03 -15.24
C TYR A 436 5.76 -12.00 -15.71
N LYS A 437 5.01 -10.97 -15.30
CA LYS A 437 3.68 -10.64 -15.81
C LYS A 437 3.41 -9.14 -15.66
N ASP A 438 3.28 -8.42 -16.78
CA ASP A 438 2.87 -7.01 -16.83
C ASP A 438 3.73 -6.01 -16.05
N GLY A 439 4.93 -6.42 -15.63
CA GLY A 439 5.86 -5.62 -14.84
C GLY A 439 6.75 -6.47 -13.94
N PHE A 440 7.76 -5.84 -13.34
CA PHE A 440 8.63 -6.49 -12.35
C PHE A 440 8.07 -6.46 -10.92
N GLU A 441 7.13 -5.56 -10.64
CA GLU A 441 6.57 -5.39 -9.31
C GLU A 441 5.80 -6.65 -8.86
N GLY A 442 6.04 -7.08 -7.62
CA GLY A 442 5.39 -8.25 -7.03
C GLY A 442 5.78 -9.61 -7.66
N MET A 443 6.77 -9.66 -8.56
CA MET A 443 7.27 -10.92 -9.11
C MET A 443 8.19 -11.66 -8.14
N PRO A 444 8.16 -13.02 -8.10
CA PRO A 444 8.95 -13.79 -7.13
C PRO A 444 10.47 -13.69 -7.31
N TRP A 445 10.93 -13.37 -8.52
CA TRP A 445 12.34 -13.18 -8.84
C TRP A 445 12.59 -11.79 -9.43
N VAL A 446 13.78 -11.24 -9.17
CA VAL A 446 14.20 -9.92 -9.65
C VAL A 446 15.31 -10.07 -10.69
N PRO A 447 15.29 -9.30 -11.81
CA PRO A 447 16.40 -9.28 -12.77
C PRO A 447 17.63 -8.61 -12.15
N SER A 448 18.47 -9.40 -11.50
CA SER A 448 19.65 -8.92 -10.76
C SER A 448 20.95 -9.63 -11.16
N GLY A 449 20.84 -10.75 -11.88
CA GLY A 449 22.01 -11.52 -12.29
C GLY A 449 22.55 -11.04 -13.64
N TRP A 450 23.25 -9.91 -13.63
CA TRP A 450 23.80 -9.28 -14.84
C TRP A 450 25.10 -9.98 -15.27
N MET A 451 25.21 -10.34 -16.56
CA MET A 451 26.34 -11.10 -17.10
C MET A 451 26.77 -10.61 -18.48
N GLY A 452 28.07 -10.67 -18.78
CA GLY A 452 28.62 -10.25 -20.07
C GLY A 452 28.78 -8.74 -20.18
N SER A 453 28.53 -8.18 -21.35
CA SER A 453 28.74 -6.74 -21.64
C SER A 453 27.58 -5.87 -21.14
N ILE A 454 27.38 -5.83 -19.83
CA ILE A 454 26.20 -5.21 -19.20
C ILE A 454 26.11 -3.70 -19.38
N ASP A 455 27.25 -3.01 -19.54
CA ASP A 455 27.31 -1.56 -19.74
C ASP A 455 26.60 -1.09 -21.03
N ALA A 456 26.33 -2.01 -21.94
CA ALA A 456 25.65 -1.75 -23.22
C ALA A 456 24.21 -2.30 -23.26
N LEU A 457 23.66 -2.73 -22.12
CA LEU A 457 22.31 -3.29 -22.01
C LEU A 457 21.36 -2.34 -21.30
N THR A 458 20.18 -2.15 -21.88
CA THR A 458 19.01 -1.58 -21.21
C THR A 458 17.94 -2.66 -21.07
N LEU A 459 17.32 -2.74 -19.90
CA LEU A 459 16.21 -3.63 -19.59
C LEU A 459 15.05 -2.78 -19.06
N ASP A 460 13.95 -2.78 -19.78
CA ASP A 460 12.70 -2.14 -19.38
C ASP A 460 11.65 -3.25 -19.14
N GLY A 461 11.06 -3.28 -17.94
CA GLY A 461 10.04 -4.25 -17.56
C GLY A 461 8.61 -3.78 -17.80
N ASP A 462 8.44 -2.48 -18.11
CA ASP A 462 7.15 -1.80 -18.17
C ASP A 462 6.86 -1.26 -19.58
N HIS A 463 7.53 -1.83 -20.60
CA HIS A 463 7.36 -1.42 -21.99
C HIS A 463 5.94 -1.75 -22.48
N ALA A 464 5.16 -0.72 -22.81
CA ALA A 464 3.74 -0.83 -23.10
C ALA A 464 3.39 -1.01 -24.59
N ASP A 465 4.38 -0.89 -25.50
CA ASP A 465 4.12 -0.94 -26.94
C ASP A 465 4.17 -2.38 -27.48
N ASN A 466 3.10 -2.78 -28.18
CA ASN A 466 3.02 -4.07 -28.90
C ASN A 466 3.36 -5.30 -28.02
N CYS A 467 2.87 -5.30 -26.78
CA CYS A 467 2.90 -6.44 -25.86
C CYS A 467 2.07 -7.61 -26.42
N HIS A 468 2.43 -8.84 -26.09
CA HIS A 468 1.65 -10.00 -26.52
C HIS A 468 0.33 -10.08 -25.74
N GLU A 469 0.39 -9.90 -24.42
CA GLU A 469 -0.78 -9.95 -23.54
C GLU A 469 -0.60 -8.99 -22.37
N GLY A 470 -1.69 -8.36 -21.94
CA GLY A 470 -1.68 -7.43 -20.81
C GLY A 470 -1.22 -6.01 -21.20
N SER A 471 -0.68 -5.26 -20.25
CA SER A 471 -0.36 -3.83 -20.40
C SER A 471 1.12 -3.53 -20.56
N ALA A 472 2.00 -4.49 -20.25
CA ALA A 472 3.44 -4.31 -20.39
C ALA A 472 4.15 -5.61 -20.77
N CYS A 473 5.30 -5.47 -21.43
CA CYS A 473 6.22 -6.56 -21.73
C CYS A 473 7.67 -6.12 -21.41
N ILE A 474 8.60 -7.07 -21.42
CA ILE A 474 10.03 -6.76 -21.23
C ILE A 474 10.60 -6.31 -22.57
N GLU A 475 11.28 -5.17 -22.62
CA GLU A 475 12.19 -4.78 -23.69
C GLU A 475 13.65 -4.94 -23.24
N MET A 476 14.45 -5.67 -24.02
CA MET A 476 15.88 -5.80 -23.83
C MET A 476 16.62 -5.22 -25.03
N LEU A 477 17.28 -4.08 -24.85
CA LEU A 477 18.09 -3.40 -25.87
C LEU A 477 19.57 -3.58 -25.56
N TYR A 478 20.29 -4.26 -26.45
CA TYR A 478 21.74 -4.40 -26.39
C TYR A 478 22.41 -3.60 -27.51
N THR A 479 23.22 -2.61 -27.14
CA THR A 479 23.92 -1.70 -28.08
C THR A 479 25.37 -2.10 -28.35
N GLY A 480 25.89 -3.12 -27.67
CA GLY A 480 27.27 -3.57 -27.84
C GLY A 480 27.52 -4.17 -29.23
N GLU A 481 28.58 -3.71 -29.88
CA GLU A 481 29.02 -4.29 -31.15
C GLU A 481 29.70 -5.64 -30.90
N PHE A 482 29.08 -6.73 -31.37
CA PHE A 482 29.52 -8.11 -31.13
C PHE A 482 29.53 -8.50 -29.63
N GLY A 483 29.93 -9.73 -29.29
CA GLY A 483 29.91 -10.21 -27.91
C GLY A 483 28.56 -10.80 -27.46
N TRP A 484 28.33 -10.82 -26.15
CA TRP A 484 27.11 -11.35 -25.54
C TRP A 484 26.78 -10.62 -24.23
N VAL A 485 25.50 -10.61 -23.90
CA VAL A 485 25.00 -10.12 -22.62
C VAL A 485 23.92 -11.07 -22.11
N GLY A 486 23.74 -11.14 -20.80
CA GLY A 486 22.70 -11.96 -20.18
C GLY A 486 22.17 -11.37 -18.89
N VAL A 487 20.96 -11.77 -18.55
CA VAL A 487 20.28 -11.39 -17.32
C VAL A 487 19.65 -12.64 -16.72
N ALA A 488 19.80 -12.80 -15.41
CA ALA A 488 19.19 -13.85 -14.62
C ALA A 488 18.24 -13.26 -13.57
N TRP A 489 17.05 -13.84 -13.49
CA TRP A 489 16.03 -13.52 -12.50
C TRP A 489 16.29 -14.35 -11.24
N GLN A 490 16.73 -13.69 -10.16
CA GLN A 490 17.25 -14.34 -8.94
C GLN A 490 16.42 -14.05 -7.70
N HIS A 491 16.43 -14.99 -6.76
CA HIS A 491 15.84 -14.86 -5.43
C HIS A 491 16.81 -15.39 -4.33
N PRO A 492 17.08 -14.59 -3.28
CA PRO A 492 16.87 -13.14 -3.24
C PRO A 492 17.65 -12.43 -4.37
N PRO A 493 17.43 -11.12 -4.61
CA PRO A 493 18.19 -10.37 -5.60
C PRO A 493 19.70 -10.49 -5.37
N ASN A 494 20.47 -10.56 -6.46
CA ASN A 494 21.92 -10.77 -6.50
C ASN A 494 22.42 -12.09 -5.88
N ASN A 495 21.58 -13.12 -5.80
CA ASN A 495 22.00 -14.41 -5.24
C ASN A 495 22.85 -15.25 -6.21
N TRP A 496 24.17 -15.23 -6.03
CA TRP A 496 25.14 -16.04 -6.78
C TRP A 496 25.52 -17.38 -6.12
N GLY A 497 24.69 -17.83 -5.18
CA GLY A 497 24.82 -19.10 -4.47
C GLY A 497 25.41 -19.00 -3.07
N ASP A 498 25.60 -17.78 -2.57
CA ASP A 498 26.17 -17.50 -1.24
C ASP A 498 25.09 -17.46 -0.13
N VAL A 499 23.82 -17.33 -0.50
CA VAL A 499 22.69 -17.26 0.45
C VAL A 499 21.57 -18.22 0.05
N GLU A 500 20.79 -18.66 1.05
CA GLU A 500 19.58 -19.44 0.81
C GLU A 500 18.51 -18.64 0.03
N GLY A 501 17.54 -19.36 -0.54
CA GLY A 501 16.45 -18.78 -1.30
C GLY A 501 15.94 -19.73 -2.39
N GLY A 502 15.09 -19.16 -3.25
CA GLY A 502 14.47 -19.86 -4.35
C GLY A 502 13.14 -20.50 -3.96
N PHE A 503 12.48 -21.07 -4.95
CA PHE A 503 11.12 -21.61 -4.81
C PHE A 503 11.09 -23.11 -5.14
N ASP A 504 10.24 -23.86 -4.43
CA ASP A 504 9.91 -25.24 -4.77
C ASP A 504 8.88 -25.24 -5.90
N LEU A 505 9.29 -25.60 -7.12
CA LEU A 505 8.43 -25.68 -8.30
C LEU A 505 8.09 -27.15 -8.65
N THR A 506 8.21 -28.06 -7.68
CA THR A 506 7.92 -29.48 -7.85
C THR A 506 6.53 -29.69 -8.45
N GLY A 507 6.49 -30.29 -9.63
CA GLY A 507 5.27 -30.55 -10.38
C GLY A 507 5.12 -29.70 -11.65
N ALA A 508 5.92 -28.65 -11.83
CA ALA A 508 6.03 -27.96 -13.12
C ALA A 508 6.49 -28.94 -14.22
N LYS A 509 5.90 -28.81 -15.40
CA LYS A 509 6.28 -29.59 -16.59
C LYS A 509 7.01 -28.75 -17.62
N GLU A 510 6.69 -27.47 -17.71
CA GLU A 510 7.27 -26.55 -18.69
C GLU A 510 7.50 -25.16 -18.07
N LEU A 511 8.56 -24.47 -18.49
CA LEU A 511 8.67 -23.02 -18.42
C LEU A 511 8.28 -22.49 -19.80
N GLU A 512 7.23 -21.68 -19.88
CA GLU A 512 6.78 -21.06 -21.12
C GLU A 512 6.99 -19.55 -21.09
N LEU A 513 7.21 -18.97 -22.28
CA LEU A 513 7.28 -17.54 -22.52
C LEU A 513 6.88 -17.21 -23.94
N TRP A 514 6.50 -15.97 -24.17
CA TRP A 514 6.43 -15.36 -25.49
C TRP A 514 7.68 -14.53 -25.74
N ALA A 515 8.21 -14.60 -26.95
CA ALA A 515 9.33 -13.76 -27.35
C ALA A 515 9.21 -13.33 -28.82
N ARG A 516 9.70 -12.14 -29.13
CA ARG A 516 9.95 -11.64 -30.49
C ARG A 516 11.24 -10.83 -30.54
N GLY A 517 11.81 -10.70 -31.73
CA GLY A 517 12.86 -9.74 -32.02
C GLY A 517 12.30 -8.52 -32.73
N GLU A 518 12.99 -7.40 -32.67
CA GLU A 518 12.55 -6.17 -33.33
C GLU A 518 12.54 -6.31 -34.87
N TYR A 519 13.60 -6.90 -35.41
CA TYR A 519 13.79 -7.07 -36.85
C TYR A 519 13.64 -8.52 -37.31
N GLY A 520 13.74 -9.48 -36.39
CA GLY A 520 13.81 -10.91 -36.70
C GLY A 520 15.23 -11.34 -37.04
N GLY A 521 15.60 -12.55 -36.59
CA GLY A 521 16.94 -13.10 -36.74
C GLY A 521 17.87 -12.85 -35.56
N GLU A 522 17.42 -12.14 -34.52
CA GLU A 522 18.08 -12.02 -33.21
C GLU A 522 18.24 -13.41 -32.60
N ARG A 523 19.35 -13.63 -31.89
CA ARG A 523 19.72 -14.94 -31.36
C ARG A 523 19.79 -14.89 -29.85
N ILE A 524 19.03 -15.76 -29.20
CA ILE A 524 18.96 -15.87 -27.75
C ILE A 524 19.19 -17.30 -27.28
N ASN A 525 19.65 -17.45 -26.05
CA ASN A 525 19.49 -18.67 -25.27
C ASN A 525 18.62 -18.35 -24.06
N ILE A 526 17.77 -19.30 -23.67
CA ILE A 526 16.88 -19.16 -22.51
C ILE A 526 17.03 -20.36 -21.59
N GLY A 527 16.84 -20.18 -20.28
CA GLY A 527 17.01 -21.27 -19.32
C GLY A 527 16.31 -21.06 -17.99
N VAL A 528 16.36 -22.10 -17.17
CA VAL A 528 16.05 -22.12 -15.74
C VAL A 528 17.26 -22.68 -14.99
N GLY A 529 17.54 -22.12 -13.82
CA GLY A 529 18.72 -22.47 -13.03
C GLY A 529 20.00 -21.92 -13.64
N LEU A 530 20.93 -21.49 -12.79
CA LEU A 530 22.24 -21.00 -13.20
C LEU A 530 23.35 -21.53 -12.27
N LEU A 531 23.03 -21.67 -10.98
CA LEU A 531 23.96 -21.99 -9.92
C LEU A 531 24.24 -23.49 -9.86
N GLU A 532 25.50 -23.85 -10.03
CA GLU A 532 25.97 -25.23 -10.07
C GLU A 532 26.22 -25.79 -8.65
N ALA A 533 26.39 -27.11 -8.55
CA ALA A 533 26.56 -27.83 -7.29
C ALA A 533 27.82 -27.46 -6.48
N ASP A 534 28.72 -26.65 -7.04
CA ASP A 534 29.91 -26.13 -6.36
C ASP A 534 29.60 -24.91 -5.47
N LYS A 535 28.40 -24.34 -5.57
CA LYS A 535 27.93 -23.25 -4.69
C LYS A 535 27.44 -23.77 -3.34
N ALA A 536 27.50 -22.92 -2.32
CA ALA A 536 26.97 -23.24 -0.99
C ALA A 536 25.46 -23.51 -1.05
N HIS A 537 24.74 -22.75 -1.87
CA HIS A 537 23.30 -22.92 -2.09
C HIS A 537 23.00 -22.97 -3.61
N PRO A 538 23.12 -24.15 -4.24
CA PRO A 538 22.94 -24.31 -5.69
C PRO A 538 21.45 -24.24 -6.11
N ASP A 539 21.20 -24.12 -7.42
CA ASP A 539 19.89 -24.43 -7.99
C ASP A 539 19.71 -25.96 -8.03
N SER A 540 18.55 -26.47 -7.62
CA SER A 540 18.28 -27.92 -7.61
C SER A 540 18.26 -28.54 -9.02
N ALA A 541 18.02 -27.72 -10.05
CA ALA A 541 18.17 -28.11 -11.43
C ALA A 541 18.55 -26.92 -12.33
N LYS A 542 19.23 -27.25 -13.43
CA LYS A 542 19.60 -26.31 -14.49
C LYS A 542 19.23 -26.87 -15.85
N LYS A 543 18.68 -26.02 -16.71
CA LYS A 543 18.36 -26.38 -18.10
C LYS A 543 18.32 -25.15 -19.00
N THR A 544 19.03 -25.23 -20.12
CA THR A 544 19.11 -24.17 -21.13
C THR A 544 18.67 -24.70 -22.50
N VAL A 545 17.99 -23.86 -23.28
CA VAL A 545 17.72 -24.03 -24.70
C VAL A 545 18.53 -22.98 -25.45
N GLU A 546 19.48 -23.44 -26.26
CA GLU A 546 20.42 -22.58 -26.96
C GLU A 546 20.04 -22.36 -28.43
N GLY A 547 20.53 -21.27 -29.00
CA GLY A 547 20.49 -21.02 -30.45
C GLY A 547 19.11 -20.68 -30.99
N ILE A 548 18.20 -20.16 -30.16
CA ILE A 548 16.88 -19.71 -30.61
C ILE A 548 17.06 -18.50 -31.53
N VAL A 549 16.46 -18.57 -32.72
CA VAL A 549 16.39 -17.45 -33.65
C VAL A 549 14.97 -16.88 -33.59
N LEU A 550 14.87 -15.61 -33.17
CA LEU A 550 13.59 -14.94 -33.01
C LEU A 550 13.03 -14.46 -34.35
N THR A 551 11.70 -14.32 -34.41
CA THR A 551 10.99 -13.65 -35.50
C THR A 551 10.46 -12.30 -35.05
N ARG A 552 9.99 -11.49 -36.01
CA ARG A 552 9.29 -10.22 -35.72
C ARG A 552 7.96 -10.44 -35.02
N ASP A 553 7.28 -11.51 -35.37
CA ASP A 553 6.02 -11.89 -34.71
C ASP A 553 6.29 -12.60 -33.39
N TRP A 554 5.45 -12.32 -32.39
CA TRP A 554 5.42 -13.02 -31.12
C TRP A 554 5.26 -14.53 -31.33
N LYS A 555 6.18 -15.29 -30.74
CA LYS A 555 6.11 -16.76 -30.72
C LYS A 555 6.24 -17.28 -29.31
N ARG A 556 5.51 -18.37 -29.06
CA ARG A 556 5.58 -19.08 -27.79
C ARG A 556 6.75 -20.08 -27.80
N TYR A 557 7.58 -19.99 -26.78
CA TYR A 557 8.70 -20.89 -26.53
C TYR A 557 8.49 -21.65 -25.23
N ARG A 558 9.04 -22.87 -25.15
CA ARG A 558 8.85 -23.78 -24.01
C ARG A 558 10.11 -24.53 -23.68
N ILE A 559 10.47 -24.54 -22.40
CA ILE A 559 11.53 -25.37 -21.84
C ILE A 559 10.87 -26.49 -21.04
N LYS A 560 11.07 -27.75 -21.48
CA LYS A 560 10.56 -28.91 -20.74
C LYS A 560 11.33 -29.09 -19.45
N VAL A 561 10.71 -28.84 -18.30
CA VAL A 561 11.30 -29.04 -16.96
C VAL A 561 10.75 -30.25 -16.23
N LYS A 562 9.81 -30.98 -16.85
CA LYS A 562 9.26 -32.23 -16.31
C LYS A 562 10.39 -33.21 -15.93
N ARG A 563 10.30 -33.76 -14.71
CA ARG A 563 11.26 -34.70 -14.09
C ARG A 563 12.59 -34.10 -13.62
N LEU A 564 12.78 -32.79 -13.75
CA LEU A 564 13.88 -32.14 -13.05
C LEU A 564 13.56 -32.06 -11.55
N ASP A 565 14.61 -32.04 -10.72
CA ASP A 565 14.47 -31.67 -9.32
C ASP A 565 14.28 -30.16 -9.22
N LEU A 566 13.04 -29.74 -8.97
CA LEU A 566 12.69 -28.32 -8.88
C LEU A 566 12.42 -27.91 -7.42
N SER A 567 12.97 -28.63 -6.45
CA SER A 567 12.74 -28.37 -5.03
C SER A 567 13.32 -27.04 -4.53
N SER A 568 14.31 -26.47 -5.21
CA SER A 568 14.88 -25.16 -4.87
C SER A 568 15.45 -24.47 -6.11
N ILE A 569 14.65 -23.60 -6.72
CA ILE A 569 15.06 -22.78 -7.88
C ILE A 569 15.24 -21.32 -7.46
N LYS A 570 16.49 -20.90 -7.31
CA LYS A 570 16.93 -19.54 -7.03
C LYS A 570 16.98 -18.70 -8.29
N THR A 571 17.30 -19.32 -9.42
CA THR A 571 17.33 -18.66 -10.73
C THR A 571 16.14 -19.08 -11.58
N GLY A 572 15.04 -18.34 -11.50
CA GLY A 572 13.77 -18.68 -12.15
C GLY A 572 13.82 -18.63 -13.68
N PHE A 573 14.57 -17.68 -14.24
CA PHE A 573 14.77 -17.52 -15.67
C PHE A 573 16.13 -16.92 -15.97
N VAL A 574 16.75 -17.37 -17.06
CA VAL A 574 17.98 -16.80 -17.60
C VAL A 574 17.78 -16.57 -19.08
N ILE A 575 18.18 -15.40 -19.58
CA ILE A 575 18.30 -15.13 -21.01
C ILE A 575 19.70 -14.62 -21.32
N THR A 576 20.23 -15.04 -22.47
CA THR A 576 21.44 -14.46 -23.06
C THR A 576 21.15 -14.05 -24.49
N LEU A 577 21.71 -12.92 -24.90
CA LEU A 577 21.59 -12.35 -26.23
C LEU A 577 22.98 -12.29 -26.85
N ARG A 578 23.06 -12.58 -28.16
CA ARG A 578 24.30 -12.42 -28.91
C ARG A 578 24.32 -11.10 -29.67
N GLY A 579 25.35 -10.31 -29.43
CA GLY A 579 25.61 -9.04 -30.13
C GLY A 579 25.77 -9.22 -31.64
N LYS A 580 25.40 -8.18 -32.38
CA LYS A 580 25.62 -8.05 -33.82
C LYS A 580 26.34 -6.73 -34.10
N ARG A 581 26.53 -6.42 -35.37
CA ARG A 581 27.07 -5.12 -35.82
C ARG A 581 26.09 -3.96 -35.62
N VAL A 582 24.82 -4.26 -35.42
CA VAL A 582 23.77 -3.28 -35.11
C VAL A 582 23.15 -3.62 -33.75
N PRO A 583 22.57 -2.63 -33.05
CA PRO A 583 21.85 -2.89 -31.81
C PRO A 583 20.81 -4.00 -31.97
N VAL A 584 20.70 -4.83 -30.93
CA VAL A 584 19.82 -5.99 -30.88
C VAL A 584 18.75 -5.71 -29.84
N THR A 585 17.49 -5.65 -30.27
CA THR A 585 16.34 -5.52 -29.37
C THR A 585 15.49 -6.78 -29.43
N VAL A 586 15.14 -7.31 -28.26
CA VAL A 586 14.21 -8.43 -28.13
C VAL A 586 13.17 -8.10 -27.08
N TYR A 587 11.98 -8.68 -27.25
CA TYR A 587 10.86 -8.49 -26.34
C TYR A 587 10.45 -9.84 -25.76
N LEU A 588 10.13 -9.86 -24.47
CA LEU A 588 9.68 -11.05 -23.75
C LEU A 588 8.37 -10.76 -23.02
N ASP A 589 7.50 -11.75 -22.95
CA ASP A 589 6.20 -11.60 -22.29
C ASP A 589 5.74 -12.93 -21.66
N ASN A 590 4.95 -12.85 -20.59
CA ASN A 590 4.28 -13.96 -19.92
C ASN A 590 5.20 -15.16 -19.59
N ILE A 591 6.31 -14.89 -18.90
CA ILE A 591 7.27 -15.92 -18.51
C ILE A 591 6.75 -16.64 -17.26
N ARG A 592 6.44 -17.95 -17.36
CA ARG A 592 5.82 -18.70 -16.25
C ARG A 592 6.04 -20.21 -16.32
N PHE A 593 6.11 -20.83 -15.14
CA PHE A 593 6.09 -22.29 -15.00
C PHE A 593 4.66 -22.81 -15.08
N VAL A 594 4.43 -23.90 -15.80
CA VAL A 594 3.10 -24.52 -16.00
C VAL A 594 3.14 -26.04 -15.81
N ARG A 595 1.97 -26.64 -15.57
CA ARG A 595 1.81 -28.10 -15.43
C ARG A 595 1.36 -28.80 -16.68
#